data_AF-A0A2D9JR21-F1
#
_entry.id   AF-A0A2D9JR21-F1
#
_cell.length_a   1.000
_cell.length_b   1.000
_cell.length_c   1.000
_cell.angle_alpha   90.00
_cell.angle_beta   90.00
_cell.angle_gamma   90.00
#
_symmetry.space_group_name_H-M   'P 1'
#
loop_
_entity.id
_entity.type
_entity.pdbx_description
1 polymer ?
#
loop_
_entity_poly.entity_id
_entity_poly.type
_entity_poly.pdbx_seq_one_letter_code
_entity_poly.pdbx_strand_id
1 'polypeptide(L)'
;MELPDTAGSWLFMTAKRRALDALRRLQMQCRHQPLLHTAVMSEQSSSASVDMLAEEVGSPGLVDERRRLIFVCCHPQLDRNTQVAISLTALGRLVTDEIVDTFLVPAAAIAQRIVHAKRKSKAANNPFVQLPLDASARGPRQYLHAVP
;
A
#
# COMPACT_ATOMS: atom_id res chain seq x y z
N MET A 1 -5.04 42.98 -26.11
CA MET A 1 -4.18 42.22 -25.19
C MET A 1 -3.04 41.68 -26.03
N GLU A 2 -1.91 42.38 -26.06
CA GLU A 2 -0.78 42.01 -26.91
C GLU A 2 -0.03 40.82 -26.32
N LEU A 3 0.30 39.85 -27.16
CA LEU A 3 1.06 38.67 -26.79
C LEU A 3 2.55 39.06 -26.75
N PRO A 4 3.28 38.86 -25.65
CA PRO A 4 4.68 39.24 -25.58
C PRO A 4 5.52 38.40 -26.54
N ASP A 5 6.45 39.04 -27.26
CA ASP A 5 7.33 38.46 -28.30
C ASP A 5 8.16 37.23 -27.86
N THR A 6 8.17 36.91 -26.57
CA THR A 6 8.93 35.80 -25.99
C THR A 6 8.08 34.56 -25.67
N ALA A 7 6.79 34.54 -26.03
CA ALA A 7 5.89 33.42 -25.71
C ALA A 7 6.40 32.06 -26.25
N GLY A 8 6.98 32.05 -27.46
CA GLY A 8 7.57 30.84 -28.06
C GLY A 8 8.77 30.29 -27.26
N SER A 9 9.61 31.18 -26.71
CA SER A 9 10.75 30.79 -25.88
C SER A 9 10.31 30.15 -24.56
N TRP A 10 9.24 30.68 -23.95
CA TRP A 10 8.66 30.11 -22.73
C TRP A 10 8.06 28.72 -22.97
N LEU A 11 7.34 28.53 -24.06
CA LEU A 11 6.80 27.22 -24.45
C LEU A 11 7.91 26.21 -24.75
N PHE A 12 8.96 26.63 -25.45
CA PHE A 12 10.11 25.77 -25.71
C PHE A 12 10.83 25.36 -24.41
N MET A 13 11.02 26.30 -23.48
CA MET A 13 11.64 26.01 -22.18
C MET A 13 10.80 25.08 -21.31
N THR A 14 9.47 25.27 -21.28
CA THR A 14 8.56 24.38 -20.55
C THR A 14 8.51 22.98 -21.16
N ALA A 15 8.46 22.86 -22.49
CA ALA A 15 8.56 21.59 -23.19
C ALA A 15 9.89 20.88 -22.90
N LYS A 16 11.01 21.60 -22.97
CA LYS A 16 12.35 21.07 -22.65
C LYS A 16 12.45 20.57 -21.21
N ARG A 17 11.94 21.34 -20.25
CA ARG A 17 11.90 20.92 -18.83
C ARG A 17 11.04 19.68 -18.63
N ARG A 18 9.87 19.60 -19.28
CA ARG A 18 8.99 18.44 -19.20
C ARG A 18 9.62 17.18 -19.80
N ALA A 19 10.36 17.32 -20.90
CA ALA A 19 11.13 16.22 -21.49
C ALA A 19 12.24 15.73 -20.54
N LEU A 20 12.99 16.65 -19.93
CA LEU A 20 14.00 16.30 -18.93
C LEU A 20 13.41 15.62 -17.69
N ASP A 21 12.25 16.07 -17.22
CA ASP A 21 11.56 15.43 -16.09
C ASP A 21 11.05 14.02 -16.45
N ALA A 22 10.66 13.78 -17.70
CA ALA A 22 10.31 12.44 -18.16
C ALA A 22 11.53 11.51 -18.17
N LEU A 23 12.68 11.99 -18.67
CA LEU A 23 13.95 11.26 -18.63
C LEU A 23 14.41 10.95 -17.20
N ARG A 24 14.31 11.92 -16.28
CA ARG A 24 14.63 11.71 -14.86
C ARG A 24 13.72 10.67 -14.21
N ARG A 25 12.42 10.67 -14.52
CA ARG A 25 11.47 9.65 -14.04
C ARG A 25 11.83 8.26 -14.54
N LEU A 26 12.18 8.12 -15.83
CA LEU A 26 12.62 6.85 -16.40
C LEU A 26 13.92 6.37 -15.74
N GLN A 27 14.90 7.26 -15.55
CA GLN A 27 16.15 6.92 -14.86
C GLN A 27 15.91 6.50 -13.40
N MET A 28 15.02 7.19 -12.68
CA MET A 28 14.61 6.81 -11.33
C MET A 28 13.98 5.42 -11.34
N GLN A 29 13.07 5.13 -12.28
CA GLN A 29 12.45 3.80 -12.42
C GLN A 29 13.49 2.71 -12.70
N CYS A 30 14.43 2.93 -13.63
CA CYS A 30 15.50 1.98 -13.92
C CYS A 30 16.45 1.78 -12.74
N ARG A 31 16.73 2.83 -11.96
CA ARG A 31 17.58 2.75 -10.77
C ARG A 31 16.90 2.00 -9.61
N HIS A 32 15.58 2.08 -9.51
CA HIS A 32 14.80 1.36 -8.50
C HIS A 32 14.38 -0.05 -8.95
N GLN A 33 14.40 -0.36 -10.26
CA GLN A 33 14.15 -1.70 -10.78
C GLN A 33 14.99 -2.82 -10.14
N PRO A 34 16.32 -2.69 -9.94
CA PRO A 34 17.10 -3.74 -9.30
C PRO A 34 16.68 -3.97 -7.85
N LEU A 35 16.28 -2.92 -7.11
CA LEU A 35 15.79 -3.05 -5.74
C LEU A 35 14.44 -3.79 -5.66
N LEU A 36 13.58 -3.61 -6.67
CA LEU A 36 12.32 -4.33 -6.79
C LEU A 36 12.54 -5.79 -7.20
N HIS A 37 13.45 -6.06 -8.15
CA HIS A 37 13.76 -7.43 -8.58
C HIS A 37 14.41 -8.25 -7.46
N THR A 38 15.34 -7.67 -6.68
CA THR A 38 15.94 -8.35 -5.53
C THR A 38 14.96 -8.55 -4.39
N ALA A 39 14.04 -7.62 -4.15
CA ALA A 39 12.96 -7.78 -3.16
C ALA A 39 12.00 -8.91 -3.57
N VAL A 40 11.56 -8.94 -4.84
CA VAL A 40 10.68 -9.99 -5.36
C VAL A 40 11.35 -11.37 -5.37
N MET A 41 12.64 -11.46 -5.72
CA MET A 41 13.38 -12.74 -5.70
C MET A 41 13.68 -13.22 -4.28
N SER A 42 13.97 -12.29 -3.34
CA SER A 42 14.12 -12.59 -1.91
C SER A 42 12.81 -13.11 -1.30
N GLU A 43 11.67 -12.57 -1.73
CA GLU A 43 10.35 -12.99 -1.27
C GLU A 43 9.94 -14.36 -1.85
N GLN A 44 10.38 -14.71 -3.06
CA GLN A 44 10.09 -16.01 -3.68
C GLN A 44 10.71 -17.20 -2.93
N SER A 45 11.91 -17.04 -2.34
CA SER A 45 12.48 -18.08 -1.48
C SER A 45 11.70 -18.28 -0.16
N SER A 46 10.92 -17.28 0.28
CA SER A 46 9.98 -17.39 1.41
C SER A 46 8.56 -17.79 1.00
N SER A 47 8.25 -17.79 -0.30
CA SER A 47 6.91 -18.05 -0.85
C SER A 47 6.56 -19.54 -0.88
N ALA A 48 7.54 -20.44 -0.82
CA ALA A 48 7.29 -21.88 -0.83
C ALA A 48 6.42 -22.36 0.35
N SER A 49 6.44 -21.64 1.49
CA SER A 49 5.55 -21.91 2.62
C SER A 49 4.18 -21.21 2.52
N VAL A 50 4.02 -20.23 1.62
CA VAL A 50 2.80 -19.43 1.48
C VAL A 50 1.88 -19.97 0.38
N ASP A 51 2.44 -20.65 -0.63
CA ASP A 51 1.65 -21.27 -1.71
C ASP A 51 0.75 -22.42 -1.24
N MET A 52 1.13 -23.15 -0.19
CA MET A 52 0.24 -24.17 0.42
C MET A 52 -1.03 -23.57 1.06
N LEU A 53 -1.05 -22.27 1.35
CA LEU A 53 -2.24 -21.57 1.86
C LEU A 53 -3.09 -20.96 0.72
N ALA A 54 -2.59 -20.96 -0.53
CA ALA A 54 -3.24 -20.32 -1.66
C ALA A 54 -4.20 -21.25 -2.42
N GLU A 55 -3.97 -22.57 -2.37
CA GLU A 55 -4.81 -23.59 -3.04
C GLU A 55 -6.25 -23.64 -2.49
N GLU A 56 -6.48 -23.28 -1.23
CA GLU A 56 -7.83 -23.21 -0.63
C GLU A 56 -8.62 -21.94 -1.04
N VAL A 57 -7.99 -20.99 -1.74
CA VAL A 57 -8.45 -19.60 -1.92
C VAL A 57 -8.59 -19.21 -3.41
N GLY A 58 -8.64 -20.21 -4.30
CA GLY A 58 -8.56 -20.09 -5.76
C GLY A 58 -9.81 -19.56 -6.49
N SER A 59 -10.42 -18.46 -6.04
CA SER A 59 -11.35 -17.70 -6.89
C SER A 59 -10.65 -16.48 -7.49
N PRO A 60 -10.62 -16.29 -8.82
CA PRO A 60 -9.91 -15.18 -9.46
C PRO A 60 -10.38 -13.79 -8.98
N GLY A 61 -11.64 -13.66 -8.54
CA GLY A 61 -12.15 -12.41 -7.96
C GLY A 61 -11.52 -12.06 -6.60
N LEU A 62 -11.19 -13.07 -5.79
CA LEU A 62 -10.67 -12.88 -4.44
C LEU A 62 -9.18 -12.50 -4.45
N VAL A 63 -8.43 -13.00 -5.44
CA VAL A 63 -7.03 -12.58 -5.70
C VAL A 63 -6.96 -11.09 -6.05
N ASP A 64 -7.88 -10.60 -6.88
CA ASP A 64 -7.94 -9.18 -7.25
C ASP A 64 -8.35 -8.29 -6.07
N GLU A 65 -9.29 -8.72 -5.23
CA GLU A 65 -9.64 -7.99 -4.00
C GLU A 65 -8.46 -7.87 -3.04
N ARG A 66 -7.70 -8.95 -2.82
CA ARG A 66 -6.52 -8.95 -1.95
C ARG A 66 -5.42 -8.02 -2.50
N ARG A 67 -5.17 -8.04 -3.81
CA ARG A 67 -4.21 -7.12 -4.45
C ARG A 67 -4.61 -5.67 -4.25
N ARG A 68 -5.88 -5.33 -4.48
CA ARG A 68 -6.42 -3.99 -4.24
C ARG A 68 -6.24 -3.57 -2.78
N LEU A 69 -6.48 -4.48 -1.84
CA LEU A 69 -6.31 -4.23 -0.41
C LEU A 69 -4.85 -3.91 -0.04
N ILE A 70 -3.88 -4.64 -0.60
CA ILE A 70 -2.45 -4.37 -0.40
C ILE A 70 -2.08 -2.97 -0.90
N PHE A 71 -2.57 -2.57 -2.08
CA PHE A 71 -2.31 -1.22 -2.62
C PHE A 71 -2.87 -0.10 -1.77
N VAL A 72 -4.04 -0.31 -1.15
CA VAL A 72 -4.62 0.67 -0.22
C VAL A 72 -3.79 0.79 1.06
N CYS A 73 -3.31 -0.34 1.60
CA CYS A 73 -2.50 -0.36 2.82
C CYS A 73 -1.11 0.27 2.63
N CYS A 74 -0.50 0.09 1.46
CA CYS A 74 0.86 0.55 1.15
C CYS A 74 0.92 1.95 0.51
N HIS A 75 -0.12 2.76 0.66
CA HIS A 75 -0.20 4.06 -0.02
C HIS A 75 0.90 5.02 0.46
N PRO A 76 1.68 5.69 -0.44
CA PRO A 76 2.80 6.54 -0.07
C PRO A 76 2.44 7.78 0.76
N GLN A 77 1.17 8.19 0.82
CA GLN A 77 0.77 9.28 1.73
C GLN A 77 0.63 8.80 3.19
N LEU A 78 0.58 7.49 3.46
CA LEU A 78 0.61 6.94 4.81
C LEU A 78 2.06 6.82 5.27
N ASP A 79 2.35 7.17 6.53
CA ASP A 79 3.66 6.86 7.11
C ASP A 79 3.81 5.34 7.31
N ARG A 80 5.05 4.87 7.43
CA ARG A 80 5.36 3.45 7.48
C ARG A 80 4.65 2.72 8.63
N ASN A 81 4.57 3.34 9.81
CA ASN A 81 3.93 2.72 10.97
C ASN A 81 2.41 2.61 10.76
N THR A 82 1.82 3.60 10.10
CA THR A 82 0.41 3.56 9.69
C THR A 82 0.13 2.50 8.63
N GLN A 83 1.02 2.32 7.65
CA GLN A 83 0.93 1.24 6.66
C GLN A 83 0.95 -0.14 7.34
N VAL A 84 1.89 -0.36 8.27
CA VAL A 84 1.99 -1.63 9.00
C VAL A 84 0.74 -1.87 9.86
N ALA A 85 0.26 -0.86 10.59
CA ALA A 85 -0.92 -1.00 11.44
C ALA A 85 -2.17 -1.38 10.63
N ILE A 86 -2.41 -0.71 9.50
CA ILE A 86 -3.58 -1.02 8.66
C ILE A 86 -3.44 -2.37 7.94
N SER A 87 -2.22 -2.78 7.58
CA SER A 87 -1.95 -4.12 7.03
C SER A 87 -2.25 -5.23 8.06
N LEU A 88 -1.85 -5.07 9.32
CA LEU A 88 -2.14 -6.06 10.37
C LEU A 88 -3.65 -6.22 10.61
N THR A 89 -4.41 -5.13 10.58
CA THR A 89 -5.87 -5.19 10.72
C THR A 89 -6.53 -5.78 9.47
N ALA A 90 -6.19 -5.27 8.28
CA ALA A 90 -6.95 -5.57 7.06
C ALA A 90 -6.50 -6.85 6.32
N LEU A 91 -5.23 -7.25 6.45
CA LEU A 91 -4.70 -8.52 5.92
C LEU A 91 -4.52 -9.55 7.03
N GLY A 92 -3.95 -9.13 8.17
CA GLY A 92 -3.69 -10.03 9.29
C GLY A 92 -4.94 -10.40 10.09
N ARG A 93 -6.04 -9.65 9.98
CA ARG A 93 -7.25 -9.81 10.81
C ARG A 93 -6.96 -9.71 12.31
N LEU A 94 -5.93 -8.94 12.68
CA LEU A 94 -5.62 -8.68 14.09
C LEU A 94 -6.59 -7.64 14.67
N VAL A 95 -6.97 -7.85 15.93
CA VAL A 95 -7.73 -6.87 16.71
C VAL A 95 -6.78 -5.82 17.28
N THR A 96 -7.29 -4.61 17.56
CA THR A 96 -6.48 -3.49 18.10
C THR A 96 -5.61 -3.90 19.29
N ASP A 97 -6.14 -4.73 20.19
CA ASP A 97 -5.43 -5.17 21.39
C ASP A 97 -4.22 -6.06 21.05
N GLU A 98 -4.32 -6.94 20.06
CA GLU A 98 -3.19 -7.76 19.59
C GLU A 98 -2.11 -6.92 18.89
N ILE A 99 -2.50 -5.80 18.30
CA ILE A 99 -1.58 -4.88 17.61
C ILE A 99 -0.76 -4.06 18.62
N VAL A 100 -1.32 -3.77 19.80
CA VAL A 100 -0.62 -3.00 20.85
C VAL A 100 0.67 -3.69 21.27
N ASP A 101 0.65 -5.00 21.47
CA ASP A 101 1.82 -5.77 21.89
C ASP A 101 2.95 -5.75 20.84
N THR A 102 2.58 -5.66 19.56
CA THR A 102 3.54 -5.59 18.45
C THR A 102 4.12 -4.19 18.28
N PHE A 103 3.33 -3.15 18.56
CA PHE A 103 3.74 -1.76 18.36
C PHE A 103 4.35 -1.10 19.61
N LEU A 104 4.14 -1.65 20.81
CA LEU A 104 4.59 -1.08 22.08
C LEU A 104 4.08 0.37 22.30
N VAL A 105 2.87 0.68 21.80
CA VAL A 105 2.23 2.00 21.93
C VAL A 105 0.81 1.82 22.49
N PRO A 106 0.27 2.75 23.30
CA PRO A 106 -1.09 2.64 23.85
C PRO A 106 -2.17 2.36 22.79
N ALA A 107 -3.18 1.57 23.17
CA ALA A 107 -4.32 1.20 22.31
C ALA A 107 -5.00 2.40 21.66
N ALA A 108 -5.14 3.50 22.41
CA ALA A 108 -5.71 4.75 21.91
C ALA A 108 -4.93 5.32 20.71
N ALA A 109 -3.59 5.22 20.71
CA ALA A 109 -2.77 5.72 19.61
C ALA A 109 -2.91 4.83 18.36
N ILE A 110 -3.00 3.51 18.51
CA ILE A 110 -3.26 2.58 17.40
C ILE A 110 -4.63 2.85 16.79
N ALA A 111 -5.67 3.00 17.62
CA ALA A 111 -7.02 3.33 17.15
C ALA A 111 -7.07 4.65 16.37
N GLN A 112 -6.45 5.71 16.90
CA GLN A 112 -6.34 7.00 16.21
C GLN A 112 -5.56 6.88 14.90
N ARG A 113 -4.46 6.11 14.89
CA ARG A 113 -3.65 5.88 13.70
C ARG A 113 -4.46 5.18 12.61
N ILE A 114 -5.25 4.16 12.95
CA ILE A 114 -6.14 3.46 12.01
C ILE A 114 -7.22 4.42 11.45
N VAL A 115 -7.86 5.22 12.31
CA VAL A 115 -8.88 6.19 11.85
C VAL A 115 -8.27 7.22 10.91
N HIS A 116 -7.10 7.75 11.25
CA HIS A 116 -6.39 8.71 10.40
C HIS A 116 -5.99 8.09 9.06
N ALA A 117 -5.51 6.84 9.07
CA ALA A 117 -5.18 6.08 7.88
C ALA A 117 -6.38 5.95 6.93
N LYS A 118 -7.54 5.55 7.45
CA LYS A 118 -8.79 5.43 6.67
C LYS A 118 -9.20 6.76 6.04
N ARG A 119 -9.11 7.86 6.81
CA ARG A 119 -9.41 9.21 6.31
C ARG A 119 -8.43 9.64 5.22
N LYS A 120 -7.13 9.41 5.41
CA LYS A 120 -6.08 9.80 4.47
C LYS A 120 -6.13 8.98 3.18
N SER A 121 -6.41 7.68 3.31
CA SER A 121 -6.66 6.78 2.18
C SER A 121 -7.86 7.26 1.35
N LYS A 122 -8.97 7.64 2.02
CA LYS A 122 -10.16 8.19 1.34
C LYS A 122 -9.91 9.53 0.65
N ALA A 123 -9.13 10.42 1.27
CA ALA A 123 -8.77 11.72 0.71
C ALA A 123 -7.81 11.61 -0.49
N ALA A 124 -7.04 10.53 -0.59
CA ALA A 124 -6.07 10.33 -1.66
C ALA A 124 -6.69 10.04 -3.05
N ASN A 125 -8.02 9.97 -3.15
CA ASN A 125 -8.77 9.65 -4.37
C ASN A 125 -8.22 8.41 -5.10
N ASN A 126 -7.80 7.41 -4.33
CA ASN A 126 -7.28 6.16 -4.87
C ASN A 126 -8.45 5.30 -5.40
N PRO A 127 -8.39 4.79 -6.64
CA PRO A 127 -9.46 3.98 -7.24
C PRO A 127 -9.78 2.70 -6.45
N PHE A 128 -8.92 2.28 -5.52
CA PHE A 128 -9.06 1.05 -4.74
C PHE A 128 -9.66 1.25 -3.34
N VAL A 129 -9.97 2.48 -2.94
CA VAL A 129 -10.44 2.85 -1.58
C VAL A 129 -11.81 2.27 -1.22
N GLN A 130 -12.62 1.89 -2.22
CA GLN A 130 -13.98 1.36 -1.99
C GLN A 130 -14.02 -0.01 -1.30
N LEU A 131 -12.87 -0.65 -1.09
CA LEU A 131 -12.81 -1.94 -0.43
C LEU A 131 -13.03 -1.79 1.09
N PRO A 132 -13.80 -2.68 1.75
CA PRO A 132 -14.01 -2.60 3.19
C PRO A 132 -12.67 -2.77 3.90
N LEU A 133 -12.16 -1.67 4.46
CA LEU A 133 -11.01 -1.66 5.37
C LEU A 133 -11.43 -2.12 6.78
N ASP A 134 -12.62 -2.71 6.89
CA ASP A 134 -13.29 -3.01 8.13
C ASP A 134 -13.15 -4.51 8.36
N ALA A 135 -12.23 -4.87 9.25
CA ALA A 135 -12.04 -6.26 9.66
C ALA A 135 -13.32 -6.89 10.24
N SER A 136 -14.27 -6.08 10.73
CA SER A 136 -15.55 -6.54 11.28
C SER A 136 -16.43 -7.31 10.29
N ALA A 137 -16.22 -7.16 8.97
CA ALA A 137 -16.97 -7.90 7.96
C ALA A 137 -16.39 -9.32 7.71
N ARG A 138 -15.23 -9.63 8.28
CA ARG A 138 -14.58 -10.95 8.15
C ARG A 138 -14.52 -11.55 9.55
N GLY A 139 -15.12 -12.72 9.75
CA GLY A 139 -15.27 -13.35 11.08
C GLY A 139 -13.97 -13.45 11.91
N PRO A 140 -14.04 -13.76 13.21
CA PRO A 140 -12.84 -13.88 14.04
C PRO A 140 -11.82 -14.87 13.44
N ARG A 141 -10.53 -14.60 13.67
CA ARG A 141 -9.43 -15.52 13.33
C ARG A 141 -9.59 -16.77 14.22
N GLN A 142 -10.02 -17.90 13.65
CA GLN A 142 -10.26 -19.15 14.40
C GLN A 142 -8.98 -19.91 14.82
N TYR A 143 -7.80 -19.29 14.74
CA TYR A 143 -6.54 -19.97 15.09
C TYR A 143 -6.00 -19.37 16.40
N LEU A 144 -6.37 -19.99 17.53
CA LEU A 144 -5.57 -20.08 18.77
C LEU A 144 -6.29 -20.95 19.83
N HIS A 145 -6.69 -22.16 19.44
CA HIS A 145 -6.86 -23.29 20.38
C HIS A 145 -6.32 -24.55 19.70
N ALA A 146 -5.00 -24.67 19.60
CA ALA A 146 -4.24 -25.93 19.49
C ALA A 146 -2.80 -25.65 19.07
N VAL A 147 -1.94 -25.31 20.03
CA VAL A 147 -0.56 -25.84 20.02
C VAL A 147 -0.30 -26.26 21.47
N PRO A 148 -0.01 -27.55 21.74
CA PRO A 148 0.23 -28.06 23.09
C PRO A 148 1.53 -27.52 23.70
#